data_AF-A0A1F5PKD0-F1
#
_entry.id   AF-A0A1F5PKD0-F1
#
_cell.length_a   1.000
_cell.length_b   1.000
_cell.length_c   1.000
_cell.angle_alpha   90.00
_cell.angle_beta   90.00
_cell.angle_gamma   90.00
#
_symmetry.space_group_name_H-M   'P 1'
#
loop_
_entity.id
_entity.type
_entity.pdbx_description
1 polymer ?
#
loop_
_entity_poly.entity_id
_entity_poly.type
_entity_poly.pdbx_seq_one_letter_code
_entity_poly.pdbx_strand_id
1 'polypeptide(L)'
;MVFQDQVIQVKLGETFTMPASIDPTGEKNYTVRLTLTFSAEVLEVVSFTFDKNWIALSQSGYDLIDNQAGELIKTAGFPAGFSQSVPFGTITFRAKQAGEDVMTVGIKSFILNAKSQSTLESRPQIVVNVTDNAQPQILPPIKPLPDLPVSEQPNLFDVQLGTSSTNLVTRIAPGEQLPIAVKLTNFGSQQRVDVTINYRVLDANNKAVLTGSETVAVETTASFIKLMQIPHDFSSGQYTVETSIAYPGQKVPATSSYQFSVERKFAGIFLSDLTFYGIILLLVGIIFAVISRLIMKKRRIGRFTPHEYPKIPARDRMFYEMISDIIMQMRYRVGDKAVDIANNVEGLIIEQDSGRVLEIKKAPAQIIALLISNYEKSLNQKISFAFGRHDQAIKGRKLIEDKNLVVVRKHKINN
;
A
#
# COMPACT_ATOMS: atom_id res chain seq x y z
N MET A 1 -2.72 -15.39 11.32
CA MET A 1 -3.60 -16.56 11.08
C MET A 1 -2.71 -17.78 11.01
N VAL A 2 -3.15 -18.92 11.55
CA VAL A 2 -2.33 -20.13 11.65
C VAL A 2 -3.12 -21.30 11.08
N PHE A 3 -2.48 -22.07 10.20
CA PHE A 3 -2.93 -23.39 9.77
C PHE A 3 -2.07 -24.43 10.45
N GLN A 4 -2.65 -25.57 10.81
CA GLN A 4 -1.96 -26.62 11.55
C GLN A 4 -0.81 -27.23 10.74
N ASP A 5 -1.04 -27.49 9.45
CA ASP A 5 -0.08 -28.09 8.55
C ASP A 5 0.33 -27.10 7.45
N GLN A 6 1.63 -27.04 7.15
CA GLN A 6 2.16 -26.22 6.03
C GLN A 6 2.31 -27.02 4.74
N VAL A 7 2.34 -28.35 4.82
CA VAL A 7 2.43 -29.26 3.67
C VAL A 7 1.42 -30.39 3.86
N ILE A 8 0.56 -30.60 2.86
CA ILE A 8 -0.48 -31.64 2.86
C ILE A 8 -0.22 -32.58 1.69
N GLN A 9 -0.23 -33.89 1.95
CA GLN A 9 -0.12 -34.94 0.93
C GLN A 9 -1.48 -35.61 0.81
N VAL A 10 -2.05 -35.63 -0.39
CA VAL A 10 -3.39 -36.20 -0.63
C VAL A 10 -3.41 -36.95 -1.96
N LYS A 11 -4.28 -37.95 -2.10
CA LYS A 11 -4.45 -38.65 -3.37
C LYS A 11 -5.52 -37.99 -4.22
N LEU A 12 -5.38 -38.15 -5.53
CA LEU A 12 -6.39 -37.73 -6.50
C LEU A 12 -7.78 -38.27 -6.12
N GLY A 13 -8.77 -37.38 -6.04
CA GLY A 13 -10.16 -37.69 -5.67
C GLY A 13 -10.44 -37.71 -4.16
N GLU A 14 -9.41 -37.77 -3.30
CA GLU A 14 -9.61 -37.75 -1.85
C GLU A 14 -9.97 -36.36 -1.34
N THR A 15 -10.70 -36.33 -0.22
CA THR A 15 -10.99 -35.12 0.53
C THR A 15 -10.05 -34.99 1.72
N PHE A 16 -9.63 -33.77 2.02
CA PHE A 16 -8.86 -33.47 3.22
C PHE A 16 -9.42 -32.24 3.93
N THR A 17 -9.14 -32.13 5.23
CA THR A 17 -9.61 -31.03 6.07
C THR A 17 -8.44 -30.17 6.52
N MET A 18 -8.62 -28.85 6.47
CA MET A 18 -7.65 -27.88 6.91
C MET A 18 -8.27 -27.00 8.01
N PRO A 19 -7.93 -27.25 9.30
CA PRO A 19 -8.35 -26.39 10.39
C PRO A 19 -7.62 -25.05 10.33
N ALA A 20 -8.37 -23.96 10.48
CA ALA A 20 -7.86 -22.60 10.53
C ALA A 20 -8.03 -22.03 11.94
N SER A 21 -6.97 -21.43 12.48
CA SER A 21 -6.99 -20.74 13.77
C SER A 21 -6.50 -19.30 13.65
N ILE A 22 -6.98 -18.44 14.54
CA ILE A 22 -6.66 -17.01 14.60
C ILE A 22 -5.84 -16.76 15.84
N ASP A 23 -4.60 -16.31 15.66
CA ASP A 23 -3.74 -15.87 16.76
C ASP A 23 -3.71 -14.33 16.82
N PRO A 24 -4.27 -13.71 17.88
CA PRO A 24 -4.51 -12.27 17.95
C PRO A 24 -3.33 -11.39 18.42
N THR A 25 -2.09 -11.88 18.41
CA THR A 25 -0.85 -11.11 18.77
C THR A 25 -0.94 -10.29 20.07
N GLY A 26 -1.77 -10.74 21.02
CA GLY A 26 -1.94 -10.10 22.34
C GLY A 26 -2.98 -8.97 22.41
N GLU A 27 -3.54 -8.51 21.29
CA GLU A 27 -4.64 -7.54 21.28
C GLU A 27 -6.02 -8.23 21.26
N LYS A 28 -7.04 -7.57 21.80
CA LYS A 28 -8.42 -8.09 21.74
C LYS A 28 -9.05 -7.83 20.37
N ASN A 29 -9.39 -8.90 19.66
CA ASN A 29 -9.94 -8.89 18.31
C ASN A 29 -11.39 -9.39 18.29
N TYR A 30 -12.15 -9.00 17.27
CA TYR A 30 -13.61 -9.22 17.22
C TYR A 30 -14.09 -9.73 15.86
N THR A 31 -13.48 -9.32 14.76
CA THR A 31 -13.96 -9.69 13.42
C THR A 31 -12.83 -10.27 12.62
N VAL A 32 -13.10 -11.33 11.88
CA VAL A 32 -12.13 -11.98 11.00
C VAL A 32 -12.73 -12.13 9.62
N ARG A 33 -11.93 -11.78 8.61
CA ARG A 33 -12.17 -12.15 7.22
C ARG A 33 -10.99 -12.99 6.74
N LEU A 34 -11.29 -14.21 6.34
CA LEU A 34 -10.40 -15.09 5.60
C LEU A 34 -10.71 -14.95 4.11
N THR A 35 -9.72 -14.59 3.32
CA THR A 35 -9.70 -14.78 1.86
C THR A 35 -8.57 -15.75 1.56
N LEU A 36 -8.89 -16.90 0.97
CA LEU A 36 -7.93 -17.93 0.60
C LEU A 36 -8.02 -18.17 -0.90
N THR A 37 -6.87 -18.18 -1.58
CA THR A 37 -6.76 -18.49 -3.01
C THR A 37 -6.08 -19.84 -3.20
N PHE A 38 -6.53 -20.62 -4.18
CA PHE A 38 -6.04 -21.97 -4.52
C PHE A 38 -6.18 -22.23 -6.02
N SER A 39 -5.52 -23.27 -6.56
CA SER A 39 -5.70 -23.66 -7.96
C SER A 39 -7.02 -24.41 -8.15
N ALA A 40 -7.97 -23.81 -8.88
CA ALA A 40 -9.26 -24.43 -9.22
C ALA A 40 -9.15 -25.69 -10.11
N GLU A 41 -8.00 -25.86 -10.77
CA GLU A 41 -7.69 -27.07 -11.56
C GLU A 41 -7.32 -28.24 -10.64
N VAL A 42 -6.52 -27.96 -9.60
CA VAL A 42 -5.98 -28.97 -8.68
C VAL A 42 -6.94 -29.29 -7.54
N LEU A 43 -7.61 -28.27 -6.99
CA LEU A 43 -8.45 -28.38 -5.79
C LEU A 43 -9.85 -27.80 -6.01
N GLU A 44 -10.81 -28.30 -5.24
CA GLU A 44 -12.10 -27.65 -5.01
C GLU A 44 -12.42 -27.60 -3.52
N VAL A 45 -13.01 -26.49 -3.06
CA VAL A 45 -13.60 -26.40 -1.73
C VAL A 45 -14.94 -27.13 -1.75
N VAL A 46 -15.05 -28.18 -0.94
CA VAL A 46 -16.29 -28.93 -0.74
C VAL A 46 -17.19 -28.23 0.27
N SER A 47 -16.60 -27.77 1.39
CA SER A 47 -17.36 -27.12 2.45
C SER A 47 -16.48 -26.27 3.36
N PHE A 48 -17.13 -25.41 4.13
CA PHE A 48 -16.52 -24.69 5.23
C PHE A 48 -17.46 -24.69 6.43
N THR A 49 -16.93 -24.98 7.62
CA THR A 49 -17.69 -24.94 8.86
C THR A 49 -17.00 -24.04 9.87
N PHE A 50 -17.67 -22.99 10.34
CA PHE A 50 -17.17 -22.15 11.43
C PHE A 50 -17.08 -22.94 12.74
N ASP A 51 -16.10 -22.59 13.58
CA ASP A 51 -16.06 -23.11 14.95
C ASP A 51 -17.19 -22.49 15.80
N LYS A 52 -17.38 -23.01 17.01
CA LYS A 52 -18.40 -22.52 17.94
C LYS A 52 -18.10 -21.07 18.31
N ASN A 53 -19.14 -20.30 18.58
CA ASN A 53 -19.10 -18.89 19.01
C ASN A 53 -18.83 -17.85 17.89
N TRP A 54 -18.57 -18.29 16.65
CA TRP A 54 -18.52 -17.38 15.52
C TRP A 54 -19.91 -17.08 14.98
N ILE A 55 -20.17 -15.80 14.69
CA ILE A 55 -21.37 -15.34 13.99
C ILE A 55 -20.96 -15.04 12.54
N ALA A 56 -21.35 -15.94 11.63
CA ALA A 56 -21.08 -15.79 10.21
C ALA A 56 -21.77 -14.55 9.61
N LEU A 57 -21.06 -13.87 8.71
CA LEU A 57 -21.62 -12.77 7.92
C LEU A 57 -21.90 -13.27 6.50
N SER A 58 -23.13 -13.73 6.27
CA SER A 58 -23.58 -14.37 5.02
C SER A 58 -23.97 -13.39 3.89
N GLN A 59 -23.50 -12.15 3.96
CA GLN A 59 -23.77 -11.14 2.93
C GLN A 59 -22.86 -11.35 1.71
N SER A 60 -23.35 -10.97 0.53
CA SER A 60 -22.56 -11.03 -0.70
C SER A 60 -21.23 -10.28 -0.55
N GLY A 61 -20.13 -10.92 -0.97
CA GLY A 61 -18.77 -10.38 -0.84
C GLY A 61 -18.09 -10.62 0.53
N TYR A 62 -18.80 -11.21 1.50
CA TYR A 62 -18.28 -11.60 2.82
C TYR A 62 -18.29 -13.11 3.07
N ASP A 63 -19.13 -13.82 2.32
CA ASP A 63 -19.18 -15.28 2.26
C ASP A 63 -19.21 -15.71 0.78
N LEU A 64 -18.18 -16.43 0.34
CA LEU A 64 -18.03 -16.90 -1.04
C LEU A 64 -17.27 -18.24 -1.05
N ILE A 65 -17.76 -19.18 -1.84
CA ILE A 65 -16.99 -20.35 -2.28
C ILE A 65 -17.04 -20.31 -3.82
N ASP A 66 -15.94 -19.94 -4.45
CA ASP A 66 -15.79 -19.87 -5.89
C ASP A 66 -14.74 -20.88 -6.37
N ASN A 67 -15.20 -22.08 -6.70
CA ASN A 67 -14.36 -23.16 -7.22
C ASN A 67 -13.98 -22.97 -8.69
N GLN A 68 -14.48 -21.94 -9.37
CA GLN A 68 -14.05 -21.62 -10.74
C GLN A 68 -12.85 -20.66 -10.71
N ALA A 69 -12.90 -19.64 -9.86
CA ALA A 69 -11.80 -18.70 -9.67
C ALA A 69 -10.73 -19.20 -8.68
N GLY A 70 -11.04 -20.23 -7.89
CA GLY A 70 -10.15 -20.72 -6.85
C GLY A 70 -10.10 -19.79 -5.64
N GLU A 71 -11.24 -19.24 -5.22
CA GLU A 71 -11.34 -18.28 -4.11
C GLU A 71 -12.34 -18.74 -3.06
N LEU A 72 -11.93 -18.65 -1.79
CA LEU A 72 -12.77 -18.83 -0.61
C LEU A 72 -12.76 -17.54 0.22
N ILE A 73 -13.94 -17.01 0.52
CA ILE A 73 -14.11 -15.86 1.43
C ILE A 73 -15.01 -16.28 2.59
N LYS A 74 -14.55 -16.14 3.82
CA LYS A 74 -15.34 -16.38 5.03
C LYS A 74 -15.12 -15.24 6.02
N THR A 75 -16.20 -14.58 6.40
CA THR A 75 -16.18 -13.49 7.38
C THR A 75 -17.08 -13.85 8.55
N ALA A 76 -16.59 -13.63 9.77
CA ALA A 76 -17.38 -13.80 10.98
C ALA A 76 -16.95 -12.85 12.10
N GLY A 77 -17.91 -12.53 12.97
CA GLY A 77 -17.68 -11.83 14.24
C GLY A 77 -17.60 -12.81 15.40
N PHE A 78 -16.86 -12.43 16.44
CA PHE A 78 -16.72 -13.15 17.70
C PHE A 78 -17.21 -12.22 18.83
N PRO A 79 -18.47 -12.36 19.30
CA PRO A 79 -19.13 -11.34 20.13
C PRO A 79 -18.38 -10.95 21.41
N ALA A 80 -17.76 -11.92 22.09
CA ALA A 80 -17.01 -11.67 23.32
C ALA A 80 -15.64 -11.00 23.07
N GLY A 81 -15.21 -10.96 21.81
CA GLY A 81 -13.83 -10.78 21.38
C GLY A 81 -12.90 -11.89 21.90
N PHE A 82 -11.67 -11.89 21.41
CA PHE A 82 -10.65 -12.88 21.79
C PHE A 82 -9.26 -12.22 21.83
N SER A 83 -8.44 -12.64 22.79
CA SER A 83 -7.05 -12.20 22.98
C SER A 83 -6.05 -13.36 23.03
N GLN A 84 -6.55 -14.58 22.84
CA GLN A 84 -5.76 -15.80 22.71
C GLN A 84 -6.09 -16.48 21.38
N SER A 85 -5.25 -17.42 20.96
CA SER A 85 -5.51 -18.20 19.75
C SER A 85 -6.86 -18.92 19.84
N VAL A 86 -7.71 -18.73 18.82
CA VAL A 86 -9.04 -19.33 18.74
C VAL A 86 -9.22 -20.08 17.41
N PRO A 87 -9.85 -21.28 17.40
CA PRO A 87 -10.25 -21.92 16.16
C PRO A 87 -11.24 -21.05 15.40
N PHE A 88 -11.02 -20.84 14.10
CA PHE A 88 -11.91 -20.08 13.23
C PHE A 88 -12.95 -20.98 12.56
N GLY A 89 -12.48 -22.11 12.04
CA GLY A 89 -13.30 -23.05 11.31
C GLY A 89 -12.45 -24.09 10.58
N THR A 90 -13.12 -25.02 9.90
CA THR A 90 -12.50 -26.09 9.14
C THR A 90 -12.93 -25.99 7.69
N ILE A 91 -11.95 -25.96 6.78
CA ILE A 91 -12.17 -25.99 5.33
C ILE A 91 -12.00 -27.44 4.87
N THR A 92 -12.95 -27.96 4.09
CA THR A 92 -12.83 -29.29 3.46
C THR A 92 -12.58 -29.10 1.97
N PHE A 93 -11.50 -29.68 1.48
CA PHE A 93 -11.14 -29.68 0.06
C PHE A 93 -11.31 -31.07 -0.53
N ARG A 94 -11.45 -31.14 -1.87
CA ARG A 94 -11.26 -32.34 -2.67
C ARG A 94 -10.15 -32.10 -3.68
N ALA A 95 -9.26 -33.08 -3.83
CA ALA A 95 -8.24 -33.09 -4.86
C ALA A 95 -8.82 -33.52 -6.22
N LYS A 96 -8.75 -32.66 -7.23
CA LYS A 96 -9.32 -32.87 -8.57
C LYS A 96 -8.32 -33.31 -9.62
N GLN A 97 -7.06 -32.90 -9.51
CA GLN A 97 -5.99 -33.22 -10.45
C GLN A 97 -4.68 -33.45 -9.70
N ALA A 98 -3.86 -34.39 -10.17
CA ALA A 98 -2.52 -34.60 -9.64
C ALA A 98 -1.62 -33.39 -9.95
N GLY A 99 -0.78 -33.00 -9.00
CA GLY A 99 0.07 -31.80 -9.09
C GLY A 99 0.38 -31.18 -7.74
N GLU A 100 1.08 -30.06 -7.77
CA GLU A 100 1.36 -29.23 -6.60
C GLU A 100 0.49 -27.97 -6.66
N ASP A 101 -0.18 -27.62 -5.57
CA ASP A 101 -0.90 -26.35 -5.39
C ASP A 101 -0.36 -25.58 -4.18
N VAL A 102 -0.34 -24.25 -4.28
CA VAL A 102 0.10 -23.35 -3.20
C VAL A 102 -1.07 -22.46 -2.80
N MET A 103 -1.75 -22.85 -1.72
CA MET A 103 -2.85 -22.06 -1.16
C MET A 103 -2.29 -20.85 -0.42
N THR A 104 -2.86 -19.66 -0.65
CA THR A 104 -2.36 -18.39 -0.08
C THR A 104 -3.47 -17.61 0.62
N VAL A 105 -3.17 -17.08 1.81
CA VAL A 105 -4.06 -16.11 2.49
C VAL A 105 -4.00 -14.75 1.76
N GLY A 106 -5.02 -14.48 0.95
CA GLY A 106 -5.11 -13.32 0.08
C GLY A 106 -5.17 -11.98 0.83
N ILE A 107 -4.72 -10.91 0.16
CA ILE A 107 -4.50 -9.57 0.73
C ILE A 107 -5.74 -8.93 1.40
N LYS A 108 -6.94 -9.36 1.02
CA LYS A 108 -8.21 -8.88 1.59
C LYS A 108 -8.55 -9.49 2.95
N SER A 109 -7.78 -10.47 3.41
CA SER A 109 -7.92 -11.03 4.75
C SER A 109 -7.54 -10.00 5.81
N PHE A 110 -8.28 -9.99 6.93
CA PHE A 110 -8.04 -9.11 8.06
C PHE A 110 -8.52 -9.73 9.37
N ILE A 111 -7.97 -9.22 10.48
CA ILE A 111 -8.43 -9.47 11.86
C ILE A 111 -8.63 -8.08 12.47
N LEU A 112 -9.83 -7.70 12.87
CA LEU A 112 -10.12 -6.35 13.36
C LEU A 112 -10.26 -6.32 14.89
N ASN A 113 -9.61 -5.33 15.49
CA ASN A 113 -9.82 -4.95 16.88
C ASN A 113 -11.05 -4.02 17.04
N ALA A 114 -11.31 -3.55 18.27
CA ALA A 114 -12.45 -2.67 18.57
C ALA A 114 -12.41 -1.31 17.84
N LYS A 115 -11.24 -0.90 17.31
CA LYS A 115 -11.06 0.34 16.54
C LYS A 115 -11.15 0.11 15.04
N SER A 116 -11.55 -1.07 14.60
CA SER A 116 -11.57 -1.47 13.17
C SER A 116 -10.19 -1.42 12.51
N GLN A 117 -9.13 -1.61 13.28
CA GLN A 117 -7.76 -1.68 12.76
C GLN A 117 -7.38 -3.15 12.57
N SER A 118 -6.74 -3.46 11.43
CA SER A 118 -6.27 -4.81 11.15
C SER A 118 -5.03 -5.15 11.96
N THR A 119 -5.07 -6.26 12.70
CA THR A 119 -3.96 -6.83 13.49
C THR A 119 -3.33 -8.05 12.79
N LEU A 120 -3.75 -8.37 11.56
CA LEU A 120 -3.16 -9.47 10.80
C LEU A 120 -1.74 -9.11 10.31
N GLU A 121 -0.72 -9.70 10.95
CA GLU A 121 0.69 -9.44 10.63
C GLU A 121 1.26 -10.38 9.55
N SER A 122 0.81 -11.63 9.52
CA SER A 122 1.34 -12.67 8.62
C SER A 122 0.26 -13.34 7.78
N ARG A 123 0.65 -13.74 6.56
CA ARG A 123 -0.20 -14.44 5.59
C ARG A 123 0.47 -15.78 5.25
N PRO A 124 0.11 -16.87 5.93
CA PRO A 124 0.69 -18.17 5.66
C PRO A 124 0.33 -18.67 4.25
N GLN A 125 1.16 -19.58 3.73
CA GLN A 125 0.95 -20.35 2.51
C GLN A 125 0.98 -21.82 2.89
N ILE A 126 0.19 -22.63 2.19
CA ILE A 126 0.10 -24.07 2.41
C ILE A 126 0.37 -24.75 1.08
N VAL A 127 1.30 -25.70 1.06
CA VAL A 127 1.59 -26.51 -0.12
C VAL A 127 0.76 -27.79 -0.07
N VAL A 128 0.03 -28.08 -1.13
CA VAL A 128 -0.76 -29.31 -1.26
C VAL A 128 -0.21 -30.11 -2.43
N ASN A 129 0.26 -31.32 -2.13
CA ASN A 129 0.77 -32.27 -3.09
C ASN A 129 -0.29 -33.33 -3.35
N VAL A 130 -0.85 -33.31 -4.56
CA VAL A 130 -1.82 -34.29 -5.03
C VAL A 130 -1.10 -35.35 -5.85
N THR A 131 -1.13 -36.58 -5.35
CA THR A 131 -0.55 -37.74 -6.04
C THR A 131 -1.62 -38.54 -6.77
N ASP A 132 -1.34 -38.98 -7.99
CA ASP A 132 -2.22 -39.91 -8.68
C ASP A 132 -2.13 -41.29 -8.02
N ASN A 133 -3.29 -41.94 -7.85
CA ASN A 133 -3.41 -43.26 -7.25
C ASN A 133 -3.11 -44.38 -8.25
N ALA A 134 -2.62 -44.03 -9.45
CA ALA A 134 -2.18 -44.99 -10.44
C ALA A 134 -1.14 -45.92 -9.80
N GLN A 135 -1.58 -47.13 -9.44
CA GLN A 135 -0.68 -48.26 -9.25
C GLN A 135 0.26 -48.29 -10.46
N PRO A 136 1.57 -48.54 -10.28
CA PRO A 136 2.50 -48.63 -11.39
C PRO A 136 1.88 -49.58 -12.42
N GLN A 137 1.47 -49.02 -13.57
CA GLN A 137 0.90 -49.83 -14.63
C GLN A 137 1.97 -50.84 -14.98
N ILE A 138 1.67 -52.12 -14.80
CA ILE A 138 2.52 -53.21 -15.29
C ILE A 138 2.55 -53.02 -16.80
N LEU A 139 3.61 -52.40 -17.30
CA LEU A 139 3.84 -52.23 -18.72
C LEU A 139 3.69 -53.61 -19.38
N PRO A 140 2.93 -53.73 -20.48
CA PRO A 140 2.92 -54.98 -21.25
C PRO A 140 4.37 -55.37 -21.58
N PRO A 141 4.71 -56.68 -21.57
CA PRO A 141 6.08 -57.14 -21.71
C PRO A 141 6.71 -56.52 -22.95
N ILE A 142 7.69 -55.66 -22.69
CA ILE A 142 8.41 -54.91 -23.72
C ILE A 142 9.11 -55.96 -24.60
N LYS A 143 8.73 -55.99 -25.89
CA LYS A 143 9.47 -56.73 -26.92
C LYS A 143 10.92 -56.24 -26.88
N PRO A 144 11.94 -57.11 -26.73
CA PRO A 144 13.30 -56.69 -26.44
C PRO A 144 13.79 -55.71 -27.51
N LEU A 145 14.02 -54.48 -27.09
CA LEU A 145 14.62 -53.42 -27.90
C LEU A 145 16.12 -53.70 -27.97
N PRO A 146 16.77 -53.53 -29.14
CA PRO A 146 18.21 -53.74 -29.29
C PRO A 146 19.01 -52.88 -28.31
N ASP A 147 20.06 -53.46 -27.74
CA ASP A 147 20.96 -52.87 -26.75
C ASP A 147 21.42 -51.46 -27.14
N LEU A 148 20.81 -50.44 -26.53
CA LEU A 148 21.38 -49.11 -26.40
C LEU A 148 22.36 -49.12 -25.23
N PRO A 149 23.58 -48.58 -25.38
CA PRO A 149 24.56 -48.63 -24.33
C PRO A 149 24.31 -47.53 -23.28
N VAL A 150 24.55 -47.90 -22.02
CA VAL A 150 24.88 -47.06 -20.85
C VAL A 150 23.73 -46.40 -20.05
N SER A 151 23.23 -47.18 -19.08
CA SER A 151 23.06 -46.86 -17.64
C SER A 151 23.24 -45.39 -17.18
N GLU A 152 22.16 -44.61 -17.23
CA GLU A 152 21.94 -43.52 -16.27
C GLU A 152 21.20 -44.10 -15.05
N GLN A 153 21.83 -44.07 -13.88
CA GLN A 153 21.16 -44.43 -12.63
C GLN A 153 20.16 -43.33 -12.27
N PRO A 154 18.92 -43.66 -11.88
CA PRO A 154 17.92 -42.65 -11.55
C PRO A 154 18.38 -41.82 -10.33
N ASN A 155 18.24 -40.50 -10.41
CA ASN A 155 18.45 -39.61 -9.26
C ASN A 155 17.45 -39.97 -8.16
N LEU A 156 17.96 -40.21 -6.95
CA LEU A 156 17.20 -40.71 -5.80
C LEU A 156 16.50 -39.59 -5.04
N PHE A 157 16.97 -38.35 -5.22
CA PHE A 157 16.52 -37.19 -4.46
C PHE A 157 16.18 -36.01 -5.36
N ASP A 158 15.15 -35.26 -4.97
CA ASP A 158 14.86 -33.91 -5.45
C ASP A 158 15.05 -32.87 -4.35
N VAL A 159 15.43 -31.66 -4.75
CA VAL A 159 15.72 -30.52 -3.86
C VAL A 159 14.92 -29.32 -4.30
N GLN A 160 14.02 -28.88 -3.42
CA GLN A 160 13.30 -27.63 -3.60
C GLN A 160 13.88 -26.58 -2.65
N LEU A 161 14.21 -25.41 -3.20
CA LEU A 161 14.57 -24.23 -2.44
C LEU A 161 13.41 -23.26 -2.34
N GLY A 162 13.22 -22.73 -1.14
CA GLY A 162 12.34 -21.60 -0.87
C GLY A 162 12.95 -20.68 0.18
N THR A 163 12.28 -19.57 0.48
CA THR A 163 12.59 -18.75 1.65
C THR A 163 11.61 -19.08 2.76
N SER A 164 12.07 -19.15 4.01
CA SER A 164 11.30 -19.67 5.16
C SER A 164 10.09 -18.83 5.59
N SER A 165 9.84 -17.71 4.92
CA SER A 165 8.67 -16.87 5.13
C SER A 165 7.95 -16.68 3.81
N THR A 166 6.62 -16.60 3.89
CA THR A 166 5.67 -16.40 2.79
C THR A 166 5.82 -15.08 2.03
N ASN A 167 6.77 -14.25 2.44
CA ASN A 167 7.35 -13.23 1.60
C ASN A 167 8.71 -13.77 1.15
N LEU A 168 8.84 -14.03 -0.16
CA LEU A 168 10.14 -14.16 -0.80
C LEU A 168 11.04 -13.05 -0.25
N VAL A 169 12.05 -13.40 0.56
CA VAL A 169 13.04 -12.43 1.03
C VAL A 169 13.87 -12.06 -0.18
N THR A 170 13.33 -11.16 -1.00
CA THR A 170 13.95 -10.69 -2.23
C THR A 170 15.06 -9.70 -1.92
N ARG A 171 15.13 -9.16 -0.69
CA ARG A 171 16.06 -8.12 -0.27
C ARG A 171 16.60 -8.41 1.13
N ILE A 172 17.92 -8.36 1.29
CA ILE A 172 18.60 -8.53 2.58
C ILE A 172 19.70 -7.47 2.76
N ALA A 173 19.97 -7.04 3.98
CA ALA A 173 21.09 -6.13 4.23
C ALA A 173 22.39 -6.89 4.56
N PRO A 174 23.57 -6.31 4.22
CA PRO A 174 24.85 -6.81 4.74
C PRO A 174 24.82 -6.91 6.27
N GLY A 175 25.24 -8.04 6.84
CA GLY A 175 25.15 -8.30 8.28
C GLY A 175 23.87 -8.98 8.75
N GLU A 176 22.87 -9.19 7.88
CA GLU A 176 21.65 -9.92 8.24
C GLU A 176 21.77 -11.42 7.91
N GLN A 177 20.84 -12.22 8.43
CA GLN A 177 20.77 -13.66 8.17
C GLN A 177 19.82 -13.96 7.02
N LEU A 178 20.29 -14.71 6.04
CA LEU A 178 19.51 -15.20 4.90
C LEU A 178 18.88 -16.56 5.27
N PRO A 179 17.55 -16.64 5.44
CA PRO A 179 16.86 -17.89 5.69
C PRO A 179 16.63 -18.66 4.38
N ILE A 180 17.25 -19.83 4.27
CA ILE A 180 17.08 -20.77 3.15
C ILE A 180 16.22 -21.93 3.64
N ALA A 181 15.03 -22.07 3.10
CA ALA A 181 14.20 -23.26 3.29
C ALA A 181 14.61 -24.33 2.27
N VAL A 182 15.00 -25.50 2.76
CA VAL A 182 15.31 -26.65 1.93
C VAL A 182 14.28 -27.74 2.20
N LYS A 183 13.70 -28.27 1.13
CA LYS A 183 12.84 -29.45 1.16
C LYS A 183 13.49 -30.55 0.32
N LEU A 184 13.79 -31.66 0.97
CA LEU A 184 14.38 -32.85 0.38
C LEU A 184 13.32 -33.94 0.27
N THR A 185 13.23 -34.59 -0.89
CA THR A 185 12.34 -35.73 -1.10
C THR A 185 13.15 -36.93 -1.59
N ASN A 186 13.11 -38.05 -0.87
CA ASN A 186 13.73 -39.32 -1.23
C ASN A 186 12.71 -40.16 -2.04
N PHE A 187 13.02 -40.44 -3.30
CA PHE A 187 12.23 -41.33 -4.17
C PHE A 187 12.77 -42.78 -4.18
N GLY A 188 13.82 -43.05 -3.40
CA GLY A 188 14.50 -44.33 -3.30
C GLY A 188 13.80 -45.39 -2.44
N SER A 189 14.56 -46.44 -2.13
CA SER A 189 14.13 -47.44 -1.14
C SER A 189 13.85 -46.77 0.21
N GLN A 190 12.99 -47.38 1.05
CA GLN A 190 12.59 -46.89 2.38
C GLN A 190 13.72 -46.85 3.42
N GLN A 191 14.98 -46.82 2.99
CA GLN A 191 16.15 -46.76 3.86
C GLN A 191 16.53 -45.30 4.11
N ARG A 192 17.00 -45.05 5.34
CA ARG A 192 17.59 -43.77 5.72
C ARG A 192 18.90 -43.57 4.94
N VAL A 193 19.03 -42.43 4.26
CA VAL A 193 20.22 -42.06 3.49
C VAL A 193 20.78 -40.74 4.05
N ASP A 194 22.08 -40.70 4.28
CA ASP A 194 22.77 -39.46 4.64
C ASP A 194 22.99 -38.61 3.39
N VAL A 195 22.40 -37.42 3.38
CA VAL A 195 22.49 -36.45 2.28
C VAL A 195 23.32 -35.26 2.75
N THR A 196 24.41 -34.99 2.04
CA THR A 196 25.23 -33.79 2.26
C THR A 196 24.75 -32.68 1.34
N ILE A 197 24.45 -31.53 1.92
CA ILE A 197 23.81 -30.39 1.27
C ILE A 197 24.82 -29.25 1.27
N ASN A 198 25.22 -28.81 0.09
CA ASN A 198 26.18 -27.74 -0.10
C ASN A 198 25.45 -26.47 -0.53
N TYR A 199 25.66 -25.41 0.23
CA TYR A 199 25.11 -24.08 -0.01
C TYR A 199 26.19 -23.19 -0.62
N ARG A 200 25.84 -22.43 -1.65
CA ARG A 200 26.71 -21.44 -2.27
C ARG A 200 25.91 -20.17 -2.52
N VAL A 201 26.48 -19.03 -2.18
CA VAL A 201 25.99 -17.72 -2.63
C VAL A 201 26.90 -17.26 -3.74
N LEU A 202 26.33 -17.04 -4.92
CA LEU A 202 27.02 -16.59 -6.12
C LEU A 202 26.73 -15.11 -6.36
N ASP A 203 27.75 -14.35 -6.72
CA ASP A 203 27.58 -12.97 -7.22
C ASP A 203 27.09 -12.94 -8.67
N ALA A 204 26.92 -11.75 -9.24
CA ALA A 204 26.50 -11.54 -10.63
C ALA A 204 27.46 -12.14 -11.69
N ASN A 205 28.70 -12.47 -11.31
CA ASN A 205 29.70 -13.12 -12.17
C ASN A 205 29.77 -14.64 -11.94
N ASN A 206 28.79 -15.21 -11.23
CA ASN A 206 28.77 -16.62 -10.79
C ASN A 206 29.97 -17.02 -9.90
N LYS A 207 30.62 -16.05 -9.25
CA LYS A 207 31.70 -16.32 -8.29
C LYS A 207 31.08 -16.60 -6.92
N ALA A 208 31.47 -17.72 -6.31
CA ALA A 208 31.04 -18.05 -4.96
C ALA A 208 31.66 -17.07 -3.95
N VAL A 209 30.81 -16.33 -3.27
CA VAL A 209 31.16 -15.35 -2.22
C VAL A 209 30.90 -15.88 -0.81
N LEU A 210 30.01 -16.87 -0.67
CA LEU A 210 29.76 -17.58 0.58
C LEU A 210 29.53 -19.06 0.28
N THR A 211 30.01 -19.94 1.14
CA THR A 211 29.76 -21.38 1.05
C THR A 211 29.43 -21.97 2.42
N GLY A 212 28.66 -23.05 2.44
CA GLY A 212 28.32 -23.81 3.63
C GLY A 212 28.00 -25.26 3.28
N SER A 213 28.06 -26.16 4.24
CA SER A 213 27.67 -27.56 4.04
C SER A 213 27.04 -28.13 5.31
N GLU A 214 26.10 -29.06 5.15
CA GLU A 214 25.43 -29.75 6.25
C GLU A 214 25.00 -31.16 5.81
N THR A 215 25.10 -32.14 6.69
CA THR A 215 24.66 -33.51 6.41
C THR A 215 23.37 -33.81 7.17
N VAL A 216 22.35 -34.22 6.45
CA VAL A 216 21.02 -34.55 6.98
C VAL A 216 20.66 -35.96 6.56
N ALA A 217 20.21 -36.75 7.52
CA ALA A 217 19.74 -38.10 7.24
C ALA A 217 18.26 -38.07 6.86
N VAL A 218 17.90 -38.57 5.68
CA VAL A 218 16.55 -38.49 5.11
C VAL A 218 16.03 -39.89 4.81
N GLU A 219 14.82 -40.20 5.29
CA GLU A 219 14.12 -41.45 4.97
C GLU A 219 13.14 -41.25 3.81
N THR A 220 12.20 -40.30 3.95
CA THR A 220 11.16 -40.01 2.94
C THR A 220 11.18 -38.55 2.51
N THR A 221 10.98 -37.64 3.46
CA THR A 221 10.99 -36.20 3.21
C THR A 221 11.56 -35.48 4.42
N ALA A 222 12.38 -34.46 4.19
CA ALA A 222 12.91 -33.60 5.24
C ALA A 222 12.78 -32.13 4.82
N SER A 223 12.26 -31.29 5.72
CA SER A 223 12.14 -29.85 5.51
C SER A 223 12.80 -29.12 6.66
N PHE A 224 13.71 -28.19 6.36
CA PHE A 224 14.40 -27.42 7.39
C PHE A 224 14.86 -26.05 6.85
N ILE A 225 15.29 -25.19 7.78
CA ILE A 225 15.66 -23.80 7.51
C ILE A 225 17.13 -23.60 7.87
N LYS A 226 17.96 -23.23 6.90
CA LYS A 226 19.34 -22.82 7.11
C LYS A 226 19.44 -21.30 7.19
N LEU A 227 19.97 -20.78 8.30
CA LEU A 227 20.28 -19.36 8.44
C LEU A 227 21.74 -19.13 8.04
N MET A 228 21.97 -18.45 6.91
CA MET A 228 23.31 -18.05 6.49
C MET A 228 23.58 -16.59 6.83
N GLN A 229 24.66 -16.32 7.56
CA GLN A 229 25.06 -14.98 7.92
C GLN A 229 25.67 -14.27 6.69
N ILE A 230 25.05 -13.17 6.23
CA ILE A 230 25.64 -12.32 5.20
C ILE A 230 26.72 -11.43 5.84
N PRO A 231 27.98 -11.48 5.37
CA PRO A 231 29.04 -10.60 5.86
C PRO A 231 28.70 -9.10 5.73
N HIS A 232 29.25 -8.28 6.62
CA HIS A 232 29.00 -6.82 6.62
C HIS A 232 29.62 -6.10 5.41
N ASP A 233 30.64 -6.68 4.80
CA ASP A 233 31.37 -6.14 3.65
C ASP A 233 30.77 -6.54 2.29
N PHE A 234 29.64 -7.27 2.29
CA PHE A 234 28.94 -7.62 1.06
C PHE A 234 28.56 -6.37 0.27
N SER A 235 28.94 -6.36 -1.02
CA SER A 235 28.51 -5.31 -1.94
C SER A 235 27.01 -5.38 -2.20
N SER A 236 26.39 -4.23 -2.42
CA SER A 236 25.01 -4.22 -2.87
C SER A 236 24.91 -4.74 -4.30
N GLY A 237 23.90 -5.56 -4.60
CA GLY A 237 23.77 -6.21 -5.90
C GLY A 237 22.80 -7.38 -5.91
N GLN A 238 22.69 -8.06 -7.05
CA GLN A 238 21.92 -9.29 -7.19
C GLN A 238 22.82 -10.50 -6.93
N TYR A 239 22.28 -11.49 -6.21
CA TYR A 239 22.96 -12.70 -5.82
C TYR A 239 22.06 -13.91 -6.08
N THR A 240 22.68 -15.07 -6.28
CA THR A 240 21.98 -16.34 -6.44
C THR A 240 22.42 -17.27 -5.33
N VAL A 241 21.47 -17.80 -4.55
CA VAL A 241 21.72 -18.95 -3.71
C VAL A 241 21.61 -20.19 -4.58
N GLU A 242 22.64 -21.02 -4.60
CA GLU A 242 22.65 -22.34 -5.19
C GLU A 242 22.77 -23.36 -4.04
N THR A 243 21.93 -24.39 -4.08
CA THR A 243 22.04 -25.54 -3.18
C THR A 243 22.21 -26.79 -4.02
N SER A 244 23.22 -27.59 -3.68
CA SER A 244 23.48 -28.88 -4.32
C SER A 244 23.52 -29.99 -3.29
N ILE A 245 22.94 -31.15 -3.61
CA ILE A 245 22.99 -32.32 -2.73
C ILE A 245 23.91 -33.40 -3.29
N ALA A 246 24.57 -34.09 -2.37
CA ALA A 246 25.46 -35.21 -2.62
C ALA A 246 25.10 -36.37 -1.66
N TYR A 247 24.91 -37.58 -2.17
CA TYR A 247 24.73 -38.78 -1.36
C TYR A 247 25.53 -39.98 -1.95
N PRO A 248 25.80 -41.04 -1.17
CA PRO A 248 26.57 -42.18 -1.64
C PRO A 248 25.98 -42.83 -2.89
N GLY A 249 26.80 -43.03 -3.93
CA GLY A 249 26.37 -43.63 -5.20
C GLY A 249 25.74 -42.64 -6.19
N GLN A 250 25.61 -41.35 -5.85
CA GLN A 250 25.14 -40.33 -6.78
C GLN A 250 26.21 -40.00 -7.83
N LYS A 251 25.85 -40.08 -9.12
CA LYS A 251 26.74 -39.67 -10.22
C LYS A 251 26.64 -38.17 -10.53
N VAL A 252 25.45 -37.59 -10.41
CA VAL A 252 25.18 -36.17 -10.73
C VAL A 252 24.44 -35.52 -9.57
N PRO A 253 25.01 -34.48 -8.92
CA PRO A 253 24.35 -33.71 -7.88
C PRO A 253 23.04 -33.10 -8.38
N ALA A 254 21.98 -33.16 -7.57
CA ALA A 254 20.77 -32.38 -7.83
C ALA A 254 21.00 -30.95 -7.32
N THR A 255 20.64 -29.96 -8.12
CA THR A 255 20.86 -28.54 -7.81
C THR A 255 19.55 -27.76 -7.87
N SER A 256 19.43 -26.77 -7.01
CA SER A 256 18.34 -25.81 -7.00
C SER A 256 18.91 -24.42 -6.77
N SER A 257 18.24 -23.37 -7.26
CA SER A 257 18.70 -22.00 -7.04
C SER A 257 17.57 -20.98 -6.90
N TYR A 258 17.85 -19.88 -6.19
CA TYR A 258 16.94 -18.74 -6.02
C TYR A 258 17.72 -17.42 -5.95
N GLN A 259 17.14 -16.34 -6.48
CA GLN A 259 17.78 -15.02 -6.57
C GLN A 259 17.30 -14.07 -5.48
N PHE A 260 18.21 -13.28 -4.92
CA PHE A 260 17.91 -12.23 -3.94
C PHE A 260 18.83 -11.02 -4.16
N SER A 261 18.41 -9.84 -3.71
CA SER A 261 19.23 -8.63 -3.74
C SER A 261 19.80 -8.31 -2.35
N VAL A 262 21.03 -7.81 -2.35
CA VAL A 262 21.66 -7.23 -1.17
C VAL A 262 21.59 -5.72 -1.29
N GLU A 263 20.96 -5.08 -0.32
CA GLU A 263 20.77 -3.63 -0.29
C GLU A 263 21.15 -3.07 1.08
N ARG A 264 21.86 -1.95 1.09
CA ARG A 264 22.21 -1.27 2.34
C ARG A 264 20.95 -0.70 2.99
N LYS A 265 20.88 -0.83 4.31
CA LYS A 265 19.90 -0.14 5.15
C LYS A 265 20.50 1.13 5.74
N PHE A 266 19.71 2.17 5.80
CA PHE A 266 19.99 3.39 6.56
C PHE A 266 18.89 3.57 7.60
N ALA A 267 19.26 3.59 8.88
CA ALA A 267 18.31 3.65 10.00
C ALA A 267 17.18 2.59 9.92
N GLY A 268 17.52 1.35 9.51
CA GLY A 268 16.58 0.22 9.42
C GLY A 268 15.74 0.15 8.14
N ILE A 269 15.81 1.17 7.26
CA ILE A 269 15.06 1.25 6.02
C ILE A 269 15.99 0.98 4.83
N PHE A 270 15.56 0.22 3.83
CA PHE A 270 16.36 0.01 2.62
C PHE A 270 16.54 1.32 1.85
N LEU A 271 17.71 1.53 1.25
CA LEU A 271 18.01 2.78 0.54
C LEU A 271 17.05 3.03 -0.64
N SER A 272 16.58 1.97 -1.30
CA SER A 272 15.56 2.03 -2.36
C SER A 272 14.21 2.54 -1.85
N ASP A 273 13.79 2.09 -0.67
CA ASP A 273 12.56 2.56 -0.04
C ASP A 273 12.71 4.04 0.39
N LEU A 274 13.89 4.44 0.89
CA LEU A 274 14.16 5.82 1.29
C LEU A 274 14.04 6.81 0.13
N THR A 275 14.54 6.46 -1.07
CA THR A 275 14.40 7.34 -2.25
C THR A 275 12.94 7.43 -2.69
N PHE A 276 12.20 6.33 -2.66
CA PHE A 276 10.77 6.31 -2.95
C PHE A 276 9.97 7.22 -2.00
N TYR A 277 10.18 7.10 -0.68
CA TYR A 277 9.54 7.98 0.29
C TYR A 277 9.97 9.44 0.15
N GLY A 278 11.23 9.70 -0.20
CA GLY A 278 11.74 11.05 -0.49
C GLY A 278 10.99 11.72 -1.65
N ILE A 279 10.72 10.98 -2.73
CA ILE A 279 9.93 11.46 -3.88
C ILE A 279 8.49 11.78 -3.46
N ILE A 280 7.85 10.87 -2.70
CA ILE A 280 6.49 11.10 -2.20
C ILE A 280 6.42 12.36 -1.33
N LEU A 281 7.36 12.52 -0.40
CA LEU A 281 7.43 13.69 0.48
C LEU A 281 7.59 15.00 -0.32
N LEU A 282 8.43 14.97 -1.36
CA LEU A 282 8.63 16.11 -2.26
C LEU A 282 7.34 16.45 -3.01
N LEU A 283 6.63 15.47 -3.57
CA LEU A 283 5.36 15.68 -4.27
C LEU A 283 4.29 16.27 -3.34
N VAL A 284 4.18 15.75 -2.13
CA VAL A 284 3.29 16.29 -1.09
C VAL A 284 3.64 17.75 -0.78
N GLY A 285 4.93 18.07 -0.61
CA GLY A 285 5.40 19.43 -0.41
C GLY A 285 5.02 20.39 -1.53
N ILE A 286 5.14 19.97 -2.79
CA ILE A 286 4.72 20.76 -3.96
C ILE A 286 3.21 21.02 -3.94
N ILE A 287 2.40 20.00 -3.65
CA ILE A 287 0.94 20.14 -3.55
C ILE A 287 0.57 21.15 -2.46
N PHE A 288 1.18 21.06 -1.27
CA PHE A 288 0.97 22.03 -0.20
C PHE A 288 1.37 23.44 -0.60
N ALA A 289 2.49 23.62 -1.31
CA ALA A 289 2.92 24.93 -1.81
C ALA A 289 1.92 25.51 -2.83
N VAL A 290 1.39 24.69 -3.74
CA VAL A 290 0.38 25.10 -4.72
C VAL A 290 -0.93 25.48 -4.02
N ILE A 291 -1.42 24.65 -3.10
CA ILE A 291 -2.64 24.93 -2.33
C ILE A 291 -2.46 26.23 -1.53
N SER A 292 -1.33 26.41 -0.85
CA SER A 292 -1.02 27.62 -0.09
C SER A 292 -1.04 28.86 -1.00
N ARG A 293 -0.45 28.76 -2.20
CA ARG A 293 -0.47 29.83 -3.20
C ARG A 293 -1.89 30.13 -3.70
N LEU A 294 -2.73 29.11 -3.90
CA LEU A 294 -4.13 29.29 -4.31
C LEU A 294 -4.98 29.93 -3.20
N ILE A 295 -4.79 29.52 -1.95
CA ILE A 295 -5.46 30.13 -0.79
C ILE A 295 -5.04 31.59 -0.66
N MET A 296 -3.74 31.89 -0.76
CA MET A 296 -3.23 33.27 -0.76
C MET A 296 -3.81 34.11 -1.91
N LYS A 297 -3.96 33.53 -3.11
CA LYS A 297 -4.57 34.22 -4.27
C LYS A 297 -6.06 34.48 -4.04
N LYS A 298 -6.82 33.50 -3.53
CA LYS A 298 -8.26 33.64 -3.24
C LYS A 298 -8.52 34.68 -2.14
N ARG A 299 -7.70 34.69 -1.08
CA ARG A 299 -7.76 35.72 -0.02
C ARG A 299 -7.54 37.14 -0.54
N ARG A 300 -6.74 37.32 -1.62
CA ARG A 300 -6.59 38.64 -2.27
C ARG A 300 -7.83 39.05 -3.06
N ILE A 301 -8.48 38.13 -3.77
CA ILE A 301 -9.62 38.45 -4.66
C ILE A 301 -10.93 38.71 -3.88
N GLY A 302 -11.18 37.98 -2.78
CA GLY A 302 -12.42 38.12 -2.01
C GLY A 302 -12.60 39.44 -1.25
N ARG A 303 -11.57 40.30 -1.19
CA ARG A 303 -11.57 41.56 -0.43
C ARG A 303 -12.10 42.77 -1.20
N PHE A 304 -12.55 42.59 -2.46
CA PHE A 304 -12.91 43.70 -3.37
C PHE A 304 -14.36 43.66 -3.86
N THR A 305 -15.24 43.08 -3.06
CA THR A 305 -16.68 43.25 -3.31
C THR A 305 -17.10 44.61 -2.73
N PRO A 306 -17.76 45.47 -3.53
CA PRO A 306 -18.35 46.70 -3.01
C PRO A 306 -19.27 46.37 -1.83
N HIS A 307 -19.12 47.10 -0.73
CA HIS A 307 -19.98 46.91 0.45
C HIS A 307 -21.35 47.50 0.18
N GLU A 308 -22.39 46.67 0.29
CA GLU A 308 -23.76 47.14 0.24
C GLU A 308 -24.27 47.55 1.63
N TYR A 309 -25.05 48.64 1.68
CA TYR A 309 -25.63 49.17 2.91
C TYR A 309 -27.16 49.23 2.86
N PRO A 310 -27.85 48.07 2.77
CA PRO A 310 -29.30 48.03 2.62
C PRO A 310 -30.03 48.59 3.86
N LYS A 311 -29.43 48.47 5.05
CA LYS A 311 -30.01 48.92 6.32
C LYS A 311 -29.84 50.42 6.61
N ILE A 312 -29.00 51.11 5.84
CA ILE A 312 -28.76 52.55 6.01
C ILE A 312 -29.77 53.32 5.14
N PRO A 313 -30.39 54.41 5.65
CA PRO A 313 -31.29 55.25 4.88
C PRO A 313 -30.63 55.75 3.58
N ALA A 314 -31.39 55.84 2.49
CA ALA A 314 -30.86 56.14 1.16
C ALA A 314 -30.03 57.44 1.10
N ARG A 315 -30.40 58.46 1.87
CA ARG A 315 -29.68 59.74 1.95
C ARG A 315 -28.27 59.61 2.56
N ASP A 316 -28.09 58.66 3.48
CA ASP A 316 -26.86 58.48 4.24
C ASP A 316 -25.98 57.38 3.62
N ARG A 317 -26.59 56.47 2.85
CA ARG A 317 -25.95 55.33 2.17
C ARG A 317 -24.74 55.74 1.34
N MET A 318 -24.85 56.83 0.59
CA MET A 318 -23.77 57.32 -0.28
C MET A 318 -22.48 57.62 0.52
N PHE A 319 -22.60 58.13 1.75
CA PHE A 319 -21.44 58.43 2.59
C PHE A 319 -20.77 57.17 3.12
N TYR A 320 -21.56 56.16 3.50
CA TYR A 320 -21.04 54.85 3.93
C TYR A 320 -20.30 54.14 2.78
N GLU A 321 -20.87 54.15 1.58
CA GLU A 321 -20.25 53.60 0.38
C GLU A 321 -18.95 54.33 0.03
N MET A 322 -18.96 55.67 0.02
CA MET A 322 -17.79 56.49 -0.29
C MET A 322 -16.64 56.27 0.70
N ILE A 323 -16.93 56.27 2.01
CA ILE A 323 -15.90 56.06 3.03
C ILE A 323 -15.36 54.63 2.97
N SER A 324 -16.22 53.63 2.77
CA SER A 324 -15.75 52.26 2.55
C SER A 324 -14.91 52.10 1.29
N ASP A 325 -15.25 52.80 0.21
CA ASP A 325 -14.43 52.78 -1.02
C ASP A 325 -13.06 53.42 -0.78
N ILE A 326 -12.99 54.53 -0.05
CA ILE A 326 -11.72 55.16 0.35
C ILE A 326 -10.86 54.18 1.16
N ILE A 327 -11.45 53.52 2.17
CA ILE A 327 -10.74 52.52 3.00
C ILE A 327 -10.30 51.33 2.14
N MET A 328 -11.14 50.89 1.20
CA MET A 328 -10.81 49.80 0.27
C MET A 328 -9.66 50.19 -0.67
N GLN A 329 -9.65 51.42 -1.21
CA GLN A 329 -8.55 51.94 -2.03
C GLN A 329 -7.25 52.08 -1.22
N MET A 330 -7.33 52.53 0.04
CA MET A 330 -6.19 52.54 0.95
C MET A 330 -5.68 51.10 1.17
N ARG A 331 -6.59 50.15 1.43
CA ARG A 331 -6.27 48.74 1.64
C ARG A 331 -5.63 48.10 0.41
N TYR A 332 -5.99 48.53 -0.80
CA TYR A 332 -5.34 48.11 -2.04
C TYR A 332 -3.85 48.49 -2.08
N ARG A 333 -3.50 49.67 -1.55
CA ARG A 333 -2.12 50.18 -1.57
C ARG A 333 -1.27 49.62 -0.43
N VAL A 334 -1.82 49.55 0.78
CA VAL A 334 -1.01 49.24 1.99
C VAL A 334 -1.45 48.00 2.76
N GLY A 335 -2.40 47.24 2.24
CA GLY A 335 -2.91 46.04 2.89
C GLY A 335 -3.69 46.35 4.16
N ASP A 336 -3.60 45.45 5.14
CA ASP A 336 -4.45 45.50 6.34
C ASP A 336 -4.13 46.69 7.28
N LYS A 337 -2.97 47.34 7.11
CA LYS A 337 -2.63 48.62 7.78
C LYS A 337 -3.66 49.73 7.51
N ALA A 338 -4.34 49.69 6.36
CA ALA A 338 -5.39 50.66 6.06
C ALA A 338 -6.58 50.56 7.03
N VAL A 339 -6.90 49.34 7.49
CA VAL A 339 -7.95 49.12 8.48
C VAL A 339 -7.52 49.65 9.83
N ASP A 340 -6.26 49.44 10.23
CA ASP A 340 -5.70 49.99 11.48
C ASP A 340 -5.75 51.52 11.49
N ILE A 341 -5.37 52.14 10.35
CA ILE A 341 -5.46 53.60 10.17
C ILE A 341 -6.91 54.08 10.32
N ALA A 342 -7.85 53.37 9.70
CA ALA A 342 -9.27 53.73 9.74
C ALA A 342 -9.92 53.51 11.12
N ASN A 343 -9.52 52.46 11.84
CA ASN A 343 -9.96 52.21 13.22
C ASN A 343 -9.54 53.32 14.20
N ASN A 344 -8.45 54.02 13.90
CA ASN A 344 -7.95 55.14 14.70
C ASN A 344 -8.62 56.48 14.38
N VAL A 345 -9.60 56.52 13.46
CA VAL A 345 -10.33 57.74 13.13
C VAL A 345 -11.48 57.95 14.10
N GLU A 346 -11.41 59.04 14.85
CA GLU A 346 -12.42 59.38 15.85
C GLU A 346 -13.80 59.57 15.21
N GLY A 347 -14.79 58.81 15.68
CA GLY A 347 -16.17 58.87 15.20
C GLY A 347 -16.46 57.98 13.99
N LEU A 348 -15.52 57.12 13.58
CA LEU A 348 -15.73 56.08 12.59
C LEU A 348 -15.61 54.71 13.26
N ILE A 349 -16.62 53.84 13.07
CA ILE A 349 -16.57 52.44 13.51
C ILE A 349 -16.62 51.56 12.27
N ILE A 350 -15.64 50.67 12.12
CA ILE A 350 -15.56 49.75 10.98
C ILE A 350 -15.42 48.30 11.43
N GLU A 351 -15.74 47.37 10.54
CA GLU A 351 -15.49 45.95 10.69
C GLU A 351 -14.01 45.64 10.35
N GLN A 352 -13.28 45.05 11.30
CA GLN A 352 -11.82 44.85 11.19
C GLN A 352 -11.40 43.96 10.00
N ASP A 353 -12.20 42.95 9.66
CA ASP A 353 -11.83 42.01 8.60
C ASP A 353 -12.04 42.58 7.18
N SER A 354 -13.09 43.37 7.01
CA SER A 354 -13.58 43.81 5.69
C SER A 354 -13.27 45.28 5.39
N GLY A 355 -13.10 46.12 6.41
CA GLY A 355 -13.06 47.58 6.28
C GLY A 355 -14.43 48.21 6.03
N ARG A 356 -15.52 47.46 6.24
CA ARG A 356 -16.90 47.92 6.09
C ARG A 356 -17.23 48.93 7.20
N VAL A 357 -17.84 50.05 6.84
CA VAL A 357 -18.26 51.07 7.81
C VAL A 357 -19.52 50.61 8.53
N LEU A 358 -19.45 50.45 9.84
CA LEU A 358 -20.59 50.05 10.67
C LEU A 358 -21.37 51.26 11.18
N GLU A 359 -20.67 52.32 11.60
CA GLU A 359 -21.28 53.52 12.17
C GLU A 359 -20.44 54.77 11.90
N ILE A 360 -21.12 55.90 11.68
CA ILE A 360 -20.53 57.24 11.51
C ILE A 360 -21.13 58.18 12.54
N LYS A 361 -20.29 58.70 13.45
CA LYS A 361 -20.69 59.60 14.55
C LYS A 361 -20.36 61.08 14.31
N LYS A 362 -19.56 61.40 13.29
CA LYS A 362 -19.19 62.77 12.90
C LYS A 362 -19.62 63.09 11.47
N ALA A 363 -19.53 64.36 11.08
CA ALA A 363 -19.82 64.77 9.71
C ALA A 363 -18.94 63.98 8.70
N PRO A 364 -19.50 63.40 7.63
CA PRO A 364 -18.74 62.56 6.69
C PRO A 364 -17.48 63.23 6.13
N ALA A 365 -17.53 64.53 5.83
CA ALA A 365 -16.37 65.30 5.37
C ALA A 365 -15.23 65.33 6.39
N GLN A 366 -15.55 65.40 7.69
CA GLN A 366 -14.56 65.36 8.77
C GLN A 366 -13.92 63.97 8.88
N ILE A 367 -14.71 62.91 8.77
CA ILE A 367 -14.19 61.53 8.75
C ILE A 367 -13.24 61.32 7.59
N ILE A 368 -13.60 61.78 6.38
CA ILE A 368 -12.74 61.69 5.20
C ILE A 368 -11.44 62.46 5.42
N ALA A 369 -11.50 63.70 5.93
CA ALA A 369 -10.30 64.49 6.19
C ALA A 369 -9.36 63.81 7.22
N LEU A 370 -9.92 63.24 8.29
CA LEU A 370 -9.15 62.50 9.30
C LEU A 370 -8.55 61.21 8.75
N LEU A 371 -9.28 60.46 7.92
CA LEU A 371 -8.77 59.25 7.25
C LEU A 371 -7.55 59.58 6.38
N ILE A 372 -7.63 60.63 5.57
CA ILE A 372 -6.53 61.07 4.70
C ILE A 372 -5.34 61.52 5.56
N SER A 373 -5.58 62.37 6.56
CA SER A 373 -4.52 62.87 7.43
C SER A 373 -3.80 61.74 8.18
N ASN A 374 -4.54 60.80 8.78
CA ASN A 374 -3.97 59.65 9.49
C ASN A 374 -3.18 58.73 8.55
N TYR A 375 -3.66 58.54 7.32
CA TYR A 375 -2.94 57.75 6.32
C TYR A 375 -1.61 58.40 5.93
N GLU A 376 -1.62 59.69 5.60
CA GLU A 376 -0.41 60.42 5.21
C GLU A 376 0.62 60.43 6.35
N LYS A 377 0.15 60.65 7.58
CA LYS A 377 0.99 60.60 8.79
C LYS A 377 1.57 59.20 9.03
N SER A 378 0.78 58.15 8.84
CA SER A 378 1.24 56.77 9.10
C SER A 378 2.20 56.23 8.04
N LEU A 379 2.13 56.73 6.80
CA LEU A 379 2.88 56.17 5.67
C LEU A 379 3.91 57.13 5.09
N ASN A 380 3.92 58.38 5.55
CA ASN A 380 4.76 59.46 5.03
C ASN A 380 4.66 59.63 3.51
N GLN A 381 3.46 59.42 2.96
CA GLN A 381 3.16 59.48 1.52
C GLN A 381 1.84 60.20 1.30
N LYS A 382 1.81 61.14 0.34
CA LYS A 382 0.59 61.85 -0.05
C LYS A 382 -0.35 60.94 -0.83
N ILE A 383 -1.64 61.00 -0.55
CA ILE A 383 -2.63 60.21 -1.30
C ILE A 383 -3.11 61.01 -2.51
N SER A 384 -2.81 60.51 -3.70
CA SER A 384 -3.57 60.87 -4.89
C SER A 384 -4.78 59.95 -5.01
N PHE A 385 -5.96 60.42 -4.56
CA PHE A 385 -7.23 59.84 -4.97
C PHE A 385 -7.49 60.31 -6.40
N ALA A 386 -7.02 59.55 -7.37
CA ALA A 386 -7.59 59.66 -8.70
C ALA A 386 -9.02 59.12 -8.57
N PHE A 387 -10.01 60.00 -8.39
CA PHE A 387 -11.41 59.70 -8.64
C PHE A 387 -11.57 59.48 -10.16
N GLY A 388 -10.95 58.41 -10.66
CA GLY A 388 -11.04 58.03 -12.05
C GLY A 388 -12.49 57.70 -12.33
N ARG A 389 -13.08 58.37 -13.33
CA ARG A 389 -14.39 58.02 -13.89
C ARG A 389 -14.42 56.51 -14.12
N HIS A 390 -15.10 55.79 -13.23
CA HIS A 390 -15.09 54.32 -13.17
C HIS A 390 -15.74 53.68 -14.43
N ASP A 391 -16.35 54.51 -15.28
CA ASP A 391 -17.05 54.11 -16.50
C ASP A 391 -16.17 53.51 -17.62
N GLN A 392 -14.87 53.82 -17.69
CA GLN A 392 -14.06 53.34 -18.82
C GLN A 392 -13.44 51.96 -18.63
N ALA A 393 -13.12 51.55 -17.39
CA ALA A 393 -12.50 50.24 -17.13
C ALA A 393 -13.48 49.07 -17.23
N ILE A 394 -14.77 49.30 -16.93
CA ILE A 394 -15.83 48.29 -17.05
C ILE A 394 -16.15 47.99 -18.54
N LYS A 395 -16.14 49.02 -19.41
CA LYS A 395 -16.30 48.83 -20.86
C LYS A 395 -15.15 48.02 -21.49
N GLY A 396 -13.92 48.22 -21.03
CA GLY A 396 -12.75 47.47 -21.52
C GLY A 396 -12.77 45.98 -21.18
N ARG A 397 -13.24 45.61 -19.97
CA ARG A 397 -13.35 44.19 -19.56
C ARG A 397 -14.44 43.44 -20.32
N LYS A 398 -15.61 44.06 -20.55
CA LYS A 398 -16.69 43.45 -21.36
C LYS A 398 -16.24 43.12 -22.79
N LEU A 399 -15.43 43.98 -23.41
CA LEU A 399 -14.89 43.77 -24.75
C LEU A 399 -13.87 42.62 -24.87
N ILE A 400 -13.21 42.22 -23.77
CA ILE A 400 -12.23 41.12 -23.76
C ILE A 400 -12.91 39.77 -23.52
N GLU A 401 -13.97 39.73 -22.69
CA GLU A 401 -14.78 38.51 -22.48
C GLU A 401 -15.51 38.08 -23.76
N ASP A 402 -16.07 39.02 -24.53
CA ASP A 402 -16.74 38.71 -25.80
C ASP A 402 -15.76 38.14 -26.85
N LYS A 403 -14.51 38.63 -26.92
CA LYS A 403 -13.50 38.09 -27.85
C LYS A 403 -13.09 36.66 -27.50
N ASN A 404 -12.99 36.33 -26.22
CA ASN A 404 -12.63 34.97 -25.79
C ASN A 404 -13.79 33.97 -25.94
N LEU A 405 -15.05 34.41 -25.79
CA LEU A 405 -16.23 33.58 -26.04
C LEU A 405 -16.42 33.22 -27.53
N VAL A 406 -16.02 34.09 -28.45
CA VAL A 406 -16.06 33.82 -29.90
C VAL A 406 -15.03 32.75 -30.31
N VAL A 407 -13.86 32.71 -29.68
CA VAL A 407 -12.81 31.71 -29.98
C VAL A 407 -13.23 30.30 -29.53
N VAL A 408 -13.91 30.17 -28.39
CA VAL A 408 -14.34 28.87 -27.85
C VAL A 408 -15.48 28.24 -28.65
N ARG A 409 -16.37 29.03 -29.28
CA ARG A 409 -17.43 28.47 -30.15
C ARG A 409 -16.90 27.89 -31.47
N LYS A 410 -15.76 28.34 -31.96
CA LYS A 410 -15.18 27.85 -33.23
C LYS A 410 -14.53 26.47 -33.14
N HIS A 411 -14.35 25.90 -31.95
CA HIS A 411 -13.75 24.56 -31.77
C HIS A 411 -14.76 23.47 -31.39
N LYS A 412 -16.07 23.77 -31.38
CA LYS A 412 -17.11 22.80 -31.00
C LYS A 412 -17.96 22.27 -32.16
N ILE A 413 -17.57 22.52 -33.42
CA ILE A 413 -18.32 22.11 -34.62
C ILE A 413 -17.59 21.03 -35.44
N ASN A 414 -16.32 20.72 -35.15
CA ASN A 414 -15.60 19.61 -35.80
C ASN A 414 -15.15 18.59 -34.76
N ASN A 415 -16.08 17.70 -34.37
CA ASN A 415 -15.82 16.33 -33.94
C ASN A 415 -17.15 15.58 -33.82
#